data_AF-A0A2A9FGC5-F1
#
_entry.id   AF-A0A2A9FGC5-F1
#
_cell.length_a   1.000
_cell.length_b   1.000
_cell.length_c   1.000
_cell.angle_alpha   90.00
_cell.angle_beta   90.00
_cell.angle_gamma   90.00
#
_symmetry.space_group_name_H-M   'P 1'
#
loop_
_entity.id
_entity.type
_entity.pdbx_description
1 polymer ?
#
loop_
_entity_poly.entity_id
_entity_poly.type
_entity_poly.pdbx_seq_one_letter_code
_entity_poly.pdbx_strand_id
1 'polypeptide(L)'
;MNEQLVLEVNDLRTQFGSGPGCVHAVRGVDLKIKKGEKVGLVGESGSGKSALALSIMGLIGPAGQVSGGTIAINGQVIDQQDERQMSRVRGANISLVYQDPMAALDPVWTIGGQMGEAIRRHNRRISRAALRARIVELLRAVEVPDAEHRLNSYPMQYSGGMRQRVLIAMAIANEPELIIADEPTTALDVTTQAQVLDLLQRLADSHDTAVLLVTHNMGVVAQFCDRVMVMYAGRIVEEAESRALFAHQAHPYTEALLKAVLHPDRLPEGRLPSIPGTPPPLHQLPAGCAFAARCPQRGEPCTALDPQLIELSDVGYSGGAACHFSRQRVVDRRTERGNTP
;
A
#
# COMPACT_ATOMS: atom_id res chain seq x y z
N MET A 1 -9.79 -17.00 -18.56
CA MET A 1 -8.79 -15.92 -18.75
C MET A 1 -7.65 -16.25 -17.80
N ASN A 2 -6.42 -16.42 -18.30
CA ASN A 2 -5.26 -16.57 -17.40
C ASN A 2 -5.11 -15.27 -16.61
N GLU A 3 -5.20 -15.35 -15.29
CA GLU A 3 -4.97 -14.20 -14.41
C GLU A 3 -3.49 -13.83 -14.46
N GLN A 4 -3.15 -12.84 -15.29
CA GLN A 4 -1.76 -12.38 -15.42
C GLN A 4 -1.35 -11.65 -14.14
N LEU A 5 -0.35 -12.21 -13.45
CA LEU A 5 0.28 -11.59 -12.28
C LEU A 5 1.28 -10.52 -12.75
N VAL A 6 1.15 -9.33 -12.16
CA VAL A 6 2.09 -8.21 -12.36
C VAL A 6 3.14 -8.19 -11.27
N LEU A 7 2.77 -8.49 -10.02
CA LEU A 7 3.68 -8.60 -8.89
C LEU A 7 3.53 -9.96 -8.22
N GLU A 8 4.66 -10.58 -7.93
CA GLU A 8 4.77 -11.78 -7.11
C GLU A 8 5.86 -11.59 -6.07
N VAL A 9 5.50 -11.70 -4.80
CA VAL A 9 6.37 -11.63 -3.65
C VAL A 9 6.17 -12.91 -2.86
N ASN A 10 7.26 -13.63 -2.59
CA ASN A 10 7.22 -14.88 -1.82
C ASN A 10 8.19 -14.80 -0.64
N ASP A 11 7.70 -15.10 0.57
CA ASP A 11 8.43 -15.10 1.85
C ASP A 11 9.37 -13.89 2.02
N LEU A 12 8.91 -12.68 1.67
CA LEU A 12 9.76 -11.49 1.73
C LEU A 12 10.10 -11.14 3.18
N ARG A 13 11.40 -10.97 3.43
CA ARG A 13 11.95 -10.62 4.74
C ARG A 13 12.83 -9.40 4.61
N THR A 14 12.58 -8.44 5.47
CA THR A 14 13.27 -7.16 5.47
C THR A 14 13.66 -6.81 6.90
N GLN A 15 14.93 -6.46 7.09
CA GLN A 15 15.48 -6.16 8.40
C GLN A 15 16.32 -4.89 8.39
N PHE A 16 16.35 -4.18 9.52
CA PHE A 16 17.18 -2.99 9.72
C PHE A 16 18.19 -3.21 10.85
N GLY A 17 19.45 -2.85 10.59
CA GLY A 17 20.58 -3.11 11.47
C GLY A 17 21.10 -4.56 11.38
N SER A 18 22.08 -4.89 12.21
CA SER A 18 22.68 -6.22 12.30
C SER A 18 22.89 -6.63 13.76
N GLY A 19 22.92 -7.94 14.03
CA GLY A 19 23.15 -8.49 15.36
C GLY A 19 21.94 -8.41 16.31
N PRO A 20 22.17 -8.58 17.63
CA PRO A 20 21.13 -8.46 18.65
C PRO A 20 20.48 -7.08 18.61
N GLY A 21 19.17 -7.01 18.41
CA GLY A 21 18.44 -5.74 18.28
C GLY A 21 18.10 -5.34 16.84
N CYS A 22 18.42 -6.18 15.85
CA CYS A 22 17.94 -6.01 14.47
C CYS A 22 16.41 -5.91 14.44
N VAL A 23 15.88 -4.95 13.68
CA VAL A 23 14.45 -4.68 13.55
C VAL A 23 13.92 -5.48 12.36
N HIS A 24 13.03 -6.44 12.60
CA HIS A 24 12.41 -7.23 11.53
C HIS A 24 11.13 -6.56 11.01
N ALA A 25 11.30 -5.65 10.05
CA ALA A 25 10.21 -4.83 9.52
C ALA A 25 9.23 -5.60 8.61
N VAL A 26 9.71 -6.61 7.89
CA VAL A 26 8.87 -7.53 7.08
C VAL A 26 9.32 -8.96 7.41
N ARG A 27 8.37 -9.85 7.73
CA ARG A 27 8.62 -11.15 8.39
C ARG A 27 7.98 -12.32 7.66
N GLY A 28 8.32 -12.49 6.38
CA GLY A 28 7.78 -13.55 5.53
C GLY A 28 6.41 -13.15 5.01
N VAL A 29 6.39 -12.11 4.16
CA VAL A 29 5.18 -11.65 3.49
C VAL A 29 5.11 -12.25 2.10
N ASP A 30 4.00 -12.94 1.83
CA ASP A 30 3.58 -13.33 0.49
C ASP A 30 2.59 -12.29 -0.03
N LEU A 31 2.74 -11.89 -1.29
CA LEU A 31 1.86 -10.93 -1.95
C LEU A 31 1.83 -11.22 -3.45
N LYS A 32 0.63 -11.32 -4.01
CA LYS A 32 0.41 -11.41 -5.45
C LYS A 32 -0.53 -10.29 -5.86
N ILE A 33 -0.26 -9.64 -7.00
CA ILE A 33 -1.15 -8.62 -7.56
C ILE A 33 -1.38 -8.94 -9.04
N LYS A 34 -2.64 -9.03 -9.42
CA LYS A 34 -3.07 -9.25 -10.81
C LYS A 34 -3.07 -7.92 -11.56
N LYS A 35 -2.99 -8.00 -12.89
CA LYS A 35 -3.14 -6.83 -13.75
C LYS A 35 -4.47 -6.12 -13.48
N GLY A 36 -4.44 -4.79 -13.38
CA GLY A 36 -5.61 -3.94 -13.07
C GLY A 36 -6.19 -4.09 -11.66
N GLU A 37 -5.65 -4.97 -10.81
CA GLU A 37 -6.15 -5.18 -9.45
C GLU A 37 -5.72 -4.04 -8.52
N LYS A 38 -6.63 -3.59 -7.65
CA LYS A 38 -6.36 -2.62 -6.59
C LYS A 38 -6.31 -3.31 -5.25
N VAL A 39 -5.14 -3.30 -4.65
CA VAL A 39 -4.86 -3.96 -3.38
C VAL A 39 -4.55 -2.91 -2.33
N GLY A 40 -5.29 -2.93 -1.22
CA GLY A 40 -5.04 -2.07 -0.07
C GLY A 40 -4.12 -2.76 0.93
N LEU A 41 -3.02 -2.12 1.31
CA LEU A 41 -2.17 -2.55 2.42
C LEU A 41 -2.39 -1.61 3.61
N VAL A 42 -2.95 -2.16 4.70
CA VAL A 42 -3.40 -1.38 5.85
C VAL A 42 -2.82 -1.86 7.17
N GLY A 43 -2.77 -0.98 8.17
CA GLY A 43 -2.27 -1.30 9.51
C GLY A 43 -1.79 -0.07 10.26
N GLU A 44 -1.55 -0.21 11.56
CA GLU A 44 -1.02 0.84 12.44
C GLU A 44 0.33 1.38 11.92
N SER A 45 0.69 2.60 12.33
CA SER A 45 2.02 3.14 12.06
C SER A 45 3.11 2.21 12.62
N GLY A 46 4.19 2.01 11.86
CA GLY A 46 5.27 1.09 12.23
C GLY A 46 4.96 -0.40 12.05
N SER A 47 3.83 -0.78 11.43
CA SER A 47 3.53 -2.21 11.17
C SER A 47 4.39 -2.87 10.08
N GLY A 48 5.16 -2.10 9.32
CA GLY A 48 6.06 -2.57 8.25
C GLY A 48 5.62 -2.23 6.81
N LYS A 49 4.51 -1.50 6.63
CA LYS A 49 3.92 -1.24 5.31
C LYS A 49 4.86 -0.52 4.33
N SER A 50 5.41 0.63 4.72
CA SER A 50 6.37 1.37 3.89
C SER A 50 7.67 0.58 3.70
N ALA A 51 8.09 -0.22 4.68
CA ALA A 51 9.23 -1.10 4.53
C ALA A 51 8.98 -2.18 3.46
N LEU A 52 7.78 -2.76 3.40
CA LEU A 52 7.36 -3.69 2.34
C LEU A 52 7.36 -3.00 0.96
N ALA A 53 6.72 -1.83 0.86
CA ALA A 53 6.69 -1.04 -0.37
C ALA A 53 8.10 -0.70 -0.90
N LEU A 54 8.97 -0.17 -0.03
CA LEU A 54 10.35 0.19 -0.38
C LEU A 54 11.21 -1.04 -0.69
N SER A 55 10.95 -2.18 -0.04
CA SER A 55 11.64 -3.44 -0.35
C SER A 55 11.30 -3.93 -1.75
N ILE A 56 10.02 -3.89 -2.15
CA ILE A 56 9.57 -4.23 -3.51
C ILE A 56 10.24 -3.32 -4.54
N MET A 57 10.37 -2.03 -4.24
CA MET A 57 11.04 -1.06 -5.11
C MET A 57 12.57 -1.19 -5.12
N GLY A 58 13.17 -1.97 -4.22
CA GLY A 58 14.62 -1.99 -3.98
C GLY A 58 15.18 -0.65 -3.49
N LEU A 59 14.34 0.18 -2.87
CA LEU A 59 14.67 1.54 -2.38
C LEU A 59 14.82 1.57 -0.85
N ILE A 60 15.07 0.42 -0.23
CA ILE A 60 15.31 0.38 1.20
C ILE A 60 16.60 1.13 1.55
N GLY A 61 16.53 1.99 2.57
CA GLY A 61 17.66 2.85 2.95
C GLY A 61 18.88 2.06 3.45
N PRO A 62 20.05 2.71 3.59
CA PRO A 62 21.33 2.03 3.86
C PRO A 62 21.38 1.16 5.13
N ALA A 63 20.52 1.44 6.10
CA ALA A 63 20.43 0.67 7.34
C ALA A 63 19.56 -0.58 7.21
N GLY A 64 18.83 -0.75 6.10
CA GLY A 64 17.93 -1.86 5.84
C GLY A 64 18.43 -2.76 4.72
N GLN A 65 18.06 -4.03 4.78
CA GLN A 65 18.33 -5.01 3.74
C GLN A 65 17.14 -5.95 3.58
N VAL A 66 16.91 -6.39 2.34
CA VAL A 66 16.10 -7.58 2.06
C VAL A 66 16.94 -8.79 2.47
N SER A 67 16.52 -9.50 3.50
CA SER A 67 17.26 -10.64 4.08
C SER A 67 16.78 -12.00 3.60
N GLY A 68 15.68 -12.05 2.84
CA GLY A 68 15.18 -13.28 2.23
C GLY A 68 13.89 -13.06 1.43
N GLY A 69 13.48 -14.11 0.74
CA GLY A 69 12.33 -14.10 -0.17
C GLY A 69 12.72 -13.72 -1.60
N THR A 70 11.71 -13.63 -2.47
CA THR A 70 11.87 -13.28 -3.89
C THR A 70 10.84 -12.24 -4.29
N ILE A 71 11.22 -11.32 -5.18
CA ILE A 71 10.31 -10.34 -5.77
C ILE A 71 10.39 -10.47 -7.28
N ALA A 72 9.25 -10.67 -7.94
CA ALA A 72 9.15 -10.74 -9.39
C ALA A 72 8.09 -9.77 -9.92
N ILE A 73 8.41 -9.11 -11.05
CA ILE A 73 7.51 -8.24 -11.80
C ILE A 73 7.31 -8.86 -13.18
N ASN A 74 6.06 -9.10 -13.58
CA ASN A 74 5.71 -9.79 -14.83
C ASN A 74 6.47 -11.12 -15.01
N GLY A 75 6.65 -11.88 -13.91
CA GLY A 75 7.41 -13.13 -13.87
C GLY A 75 8.94 -12.98 -13.91
N GLN A 76 9.49 -11.77 -14.02
CA GLN A 76 10.92 -11.51 -13.97
C GLN A 76 11.36 -11.19 -12.54
N VAL A 77 12.30 -11.96 -12.00
CA VAL A 77 12.90 -11.74 -10.68
C VAL A 77 13.74 -10.45 -10.66
N ILE A 78 13.52 -9.61 -9.64
CA ILE A 78 14.16 -8.28 -9.51
C ILE A 78 14.99 -8.10 -8.23
N ASP A 79 14.87 -8.96 -7.21
CA ASP A 79 15.54 -8.78 -5.91
C ASP A 79 17.07 -8.86 -5.94
N GLN A 80 17.65 -9.39 -7.02
CA GLN A 80 19.11 -9.49 -7.21
C GLN A 80 19.68 -8.49 -8.22
N GLN A 81 18.85 -7.57 -8.70
CA GLN A 81 19.26 -6.61 -9.71
C GLN A 81 20.11 -5.48 -9.11
N ASP A 82 21.15 -5.07 -9.84
CA ASP A 82 21.91 -3.87 -9.48
C ASP A 82 21.10 -2.58 -9.73
N GLU A 83 21.61 -1.45 -9.26
CA GLU A 83 20.91 -0.16 -9.40
C GLU A 83 20.67 0.23 -10.87
N ARG A 84 21.56 -0.16 -11.79
CA ARG A 84 21.42 0.15 -13.21
C ARG A 84 20.29 -0.66 -13.84
N GLN A 85 20.13 -1.91 -13.43
CA GLN A 85 19.06 -2.80 -13.83
C GLN A 85 17.73 -2.35 -13.20
N MET A 86 17.70 -2.11 -11.89
CA MET A 86 16.51 -1.62 -11.18
C MET A 86 16.01 -0.29 -11.73
N SER A 87 16.90 0.60 -12.15
CA SER A 87 16.52 1.87 -12.78
C SER A 87 15.86 1.72 -14.17
N ARG A 88 15.92 0.54 -14.81
CA ARG A 88 15.13 0.25 -16.02
C ARG A 88 13.72 -0.24 -15.68
N VAL A 89 13.57 -0.89 -14.52
CA VAL A 89 12.30 -1.41 -14.01
C VAL A 89 11.47 -0.28 -13.37
N ARG A 90 12.11 0.53 -12.51
CA ARG A 90 11.49 1.69 -11.86
C ARG A 90 11.09 2.72 -12.91
N GLY A 91 9.85 3.19 -12.85
CA GLY A 91 9.29 4.20 -13.74
C GLY A 91 8.73 3.65 -15.05
N ALA A 92 9.09 2.43 -15.48
CA ALA A 92 8.56 1.78 -16.68
C ALA A 92 7.67 0.57 -16.38
N ASN A 93 8.02 -0.25 -15.40
CA ASN A 93 7.21 -1.39 -14.98
C ASN A 93 6.51 -1.15 -13.65
N ILE A 94 7.23 -0.51 -12.73
CA ILE A 94 6.73 -0.19 -11.39
C ILE A 94 7.06 1.25 -11.02
N SER A 95 6.09 1.98 -10.49
CA SER A 95 6.26 3.37 -10.05
C SER A 95 5.83 3.53 -8.60
N LEU A 96 6.41 4.53 -7.92
CA LEU A 96 6.09 4.88 -6.54
C LEU A 96 5.51 6.30 -6.49
N VAL A 97 4.34 6.45 -5.88
CA VAL A 97 3.80 7.74 -5.44
C VAL A 97 4.14 7.88 -3.96
N TYR A 98 4.98 8.87 -3.64
CA TYR A 98 5.46 9.13 -2.29
C TYR A 98 4.38 9.78 -1.40
N GLN A 99 4.54 9.58 -0.08
CA GLN A 99 3.69 10.12 0.98
C GLN A 99 3.71 11.65 1.07
N ASP A 100 4.89 12.27 0.90
CA ASP A 100 5.07 13.71 1.01
C ASP A 100 5.46 14.33 -0.34
N PRO A 101 4.51 15.01 -1.03
CA PRO A 101 4.82 15.70 -2.28
C PRO A 101 5.84 16.84 -2.17
N MET A 102 6.03 17.46 -1.00
CA MET A 102 7.07 18.47 -0.82
C MET A 102 8.46 17.87 -0.75
N ALA A 103 8.60 16.72 -0.09
CA ALA A 103 9.88 16.02 0.00
C ALA A 103 10.26 15.33 -1.33
N ALA A 104 9.26 14.95 -2.13
CA ALA A 104 9.47 14.21 -3.38
C ALA A 104 9.78 15.09 -4.60
N LEU A 105 9.32 16.34 -4.63
CA LEU A 105 9.59 17.27 -5.73
C LEU A 105 10.80 18.15 -5.41
N ASP A 106 11.76 18.20 -6.32
CA ASP A 106 12.93 19.06 -6.17
C ASP A 106 12.52 20.55 -6.30
N PRO A 107 12.74 21.39 -5.27
CA PRO A 107 12.29 22.77 -5.26
C PRO A 107 13.05 23.67 -6.24
N VAL A 108 14.23 23.27 -6.72
CA VAL A 108 15.05 24.08 -7.65
C VAL A 108 14.80 23.75 -9.12
N TRP A 109 13.96 22.77 -9.41
CA TRP A 109 13.54 22.42 -10.76
C TRP A 109 12.09 22.77 -11.04
N THR A 110 11.78 23.14 -12.27
CA THR A 110 10.40 23.31 -12.71
C THR A 110 9.68 21.97 -12.80
N ILE A 111 8.35 21.99 -12.67
CA ILE A 111 7.50 20.79 -12.78
C ILE A 111 7.75 20.06 -14.10
N GLY A 112 7.77 20.80 -15.22
CA GLY A 112 8.05 20.24 -16.54
C GLY A 112 9.47 19.72 -16.68
N GLY A 113 10.45 20.30 -15.97
CA GLY A 113 11.81 19.79 -15.92
C GLY A 113 11.88 18.39 -15.32
N GLN A 114 11.28 18.22 -14.14
CA GLN A 114 11.28 16.95 -13.39
C GLN A 114 10.45 15.86 -14.09
N MET A 115 9.25 16.19 -14.56
CA MET A 115 8.44 15.28 -15.38
C MET A 115 9.18 14.88 -16.66
N GLY A 116 9.88 15.84 -17.28
CA GLY A 116 10.65 15.61 -18.48
C GLY A 116 11.82 14.65 -18.29
N GLU A 117 12.46 14.66 -17.12
CA GLU A 117 13.52 13.71 -16.77
C GLU A 117 12.97 12.29 -16.65
N ALA A 118 11.88 12.11 -15.91
CA ALA A 118 11.22 10.82 -15.73
C ALA A 118 10.80 10.18 -17.06
N ILE A 119 10.25 10.97 -17.99
CA ILE A 119 9.87 10.49 -19.33
C ILE A 119 11.11 10.14 -20.17
N ARG A 120 12.12 11.02 -20.19
CA ARG A 120 13.33 10.80 -20.99
C ARG A 120 14.14 9.59 -20.54
N ARG A 121 14.03 9.19 -19.27
CA ARG A 121 14.70 7.99 -18.75
C ARG A 121 14.32 6.74 -19.55
N HIS A 122 13.05 6.62 -19.91
CA HIS A 122 12.50 5.46 -20.61
C HIS A 122 12.22 5.72 -22.10
N ASN A 123 12.17 6.99 -22.51
CA ASN A 123 12.06 7.41 -23.91
C ASN A 123 13.18 8.37 -24.32
N ARG A 124 14.40 7.84 -24.47
CA ARG A 124 15.62 8.66 -24.75
C ARG A 124 15.61 9.38 -26.09
N ARG A 125 14.78 8.95 -27.04
CA ARG A 125 14.71 9.50 -28.41
C ARG A 125 13.62 10.55 -28.58
N ILE A 126 12.85 10.85 -27.54
CA ILE A 126 11.77 11.82 -27.61
C ILE A 126 12.31 13.22 -27.95
N SER A 127 11.69 13.87 -28.94
CA SER A 127 12.06 15.25 -29.30
C SER A 127 11.63 16.23 -28.20
N ARG A 128 12.26 17.41 -28.14
CA ARG A 128 11.87 18.44 -27.16
C ARG A 128 10.40 18.86 -27.31
N ALA A 129 9.92 18.98 -28.55
CA ALA A 129 8.52 19.33 -28.83
C ALA A 129 7.56 18.23 -28.38
N ALA A 130 7.87 16.96 -28.69
CA ALA A 130 7.04 15.82 -28.29
C ALA A 130 7.02 15.64 -26.76
N LEU A 131 8.16 15.86 -26.10
CA LEU A 131 8.24 15.81 -24.64
C LEU A 131 7.38 16.89 -23.99
N ARG A 132 7.46 18.14 -24.48
CA ARG A 132 6.64 19.23 -23.97
C ARG A 132 5.15 18.93 -24.15
N ALA A 133 4.76 18.40 -25.31
CA ALA A 133 3.37 18.00 -25.57
C ALA A 133 2.90 16.91 -24.60
N ARG A 134 3.71 15.87 -24.37
CA ARG A 134 3.40 14.80 -23.41
C ARG A 134 3.30 15.30 -21.96
N ILE A 135 4.17 16.21 -21.54
CA ILE A 135 4.08 16.82 -20.19
C ILE A 135 2.76 17.59 -20.04
N VAL A 136 2.38 18.39 -21.04
CA VAL A 136 1.12 19.14 -21.01
C VAL A 136 -0.08 18.19 -20.99
N GLU A 137 -0.05 17.12 -21.78
CA GLU A 137 -1.07 16.08 -21.77
C GLU A 137 -1.24 15.46 -20.37
N LEU A 138 -0.13 15.05 -19.74
CA LEU A 138 -0.14 14.47 -18.39
C LEU A 138 -0.67 15.46 -17.35
N LEU A 139 -0.23 16.72 -17.39
CA LEU A 139 -0.72 17.78 -16.50
C LEU A 139 -2.22 18.02 -16.67
N ARG A 140 -2.74 17.99 -17.90
CA ARG A 140 -4.19 18.08 -18.15
C ARG A 140 -4.93 16.84 -17.66
N ALA A 141 -4.36 15.65 -17.82
CA ALA A 141 -4.97 14.40 -17.35
C ALA A 141 -5.15 14.40 -15.82
N VAL A 142 -4.21 15.02 -15.09
CA VAL A 142 -4.30 15.26 -13.65
C VAL A 142 -4.97 16.59 -13.27
N GLU A 143 -5.68 17.19 -14.23
CA GLU A 143 -6.51 18.40 -14.04
C GLU A 143 -5.73 19.58 -13.44
N VAL A 144 -4.46 19.75 -13.80
CA VAL A 144 -3.71 20.97 -13.47
C VAL A 144 -4.20 22.09 -14.39
N PRO A 145 -4.77 23.19 -13.83
CA PRO A 145 -5.28 24.28 -14.64
C PRO A 145 -4.13 25.00 -15.33
N ASP A 146 -4.34 25.41 -16.59
CA ASP A 146 -3.35 26.16 -17.37
C ASP A 146 -1.99 25.42 -17.50
N ALA A 147 -2.06 24.13 -17.81
CA ALA A 147 -0.92 23.21 -17.89
C ALA A 147 0.25 23.74 -18.75
N GLU A 148 -0.06 24.43 -19.85
CA GLU A 148 0.89 25.00 -20.81
C GLU A 148 1.79 26.10 -20.25
N HIS A 149 1.33 26.81 -19.23
CA HIS A 149 2.14 27.77 -18.49
C HIS A 149 2.70 27.13 -17.22
N ARG A 150 1.89 26.35 -16.52
CA ARG A 150 2.24 25.78 -15.20
C ARG A 150 3.33 24.72 -15.22
N LEU A 151 3.66 24.11 -16.36
CA LEU A 151 4.85 23.27 -16.45
C LEU A 151 6.16 24.05 -16.21
N ASN A 152 6.17 25.37 -16.39
CA ASN A 152 7.33 26.21 -16.12
C ASN A 152 7.39 26.71 -14.67
N SER A 153 6.39 26.38 -13.84
CA SER A 153 6.38 26.75 -12.43
C SER A 153 7.24 25.80 -11.59
N TYR A 154 7.63 26.28 -10.43
CA TYR A 154 8.31 25.51 -9.39
C TYR A 154 7.30 24.87 -8.42
N PRO A 155 7.67 23.80 -7.69
CA PRO A 155 6.79 23.13 -6.74
C PRO A 155 6.14 24.09 -5.72
N MET A 156 6.88 25.08 -5.23
CA MET A 156 6.38 26.06 -4.26
C MET A 156 5.21 26.91 -4.77
N GLN A 157 5.01 26.99 -6.09
CA GLN A 157 3.91 27.73 -6.71
C GLN A 157 2.64 26.87 -6.93
N TYR A 158 2.69 25.58 -6.59
CA TYR A 158 1.55 24.66 -6.63
C TYR A 158 0.93 24.51 -5.23
N SER A 159 -0.39 24.28 -5.16
CA SER A 159 -1.05 23.86 -3.92
C SER A 159 -0.67 22.41 -3.57
N GLY A 160 -0.92 21.98 -2.32
CA GLY A 160 -0.64 20.60 -1.89
C GLY A 160 -1.29 19.56 -2.80
N GLY A 161 -2.60 19.71 -3.08
CA GLY A 161 -3.32 18.82 -4.00
C GLY A 161 -2.77 18.84 -5.42
N MET A 162 -2.33 19.99 -5.94
CA MET A 162 -1.72 20.06 -7.26
C MET A 162 -0.35 19.36 -7.30
N ARG A 163 0.46 19.46 -6.24
CA ARG A 163 1.74 18.73 -6.16
C ARG A 163 1.50 17.23 -6.13
N GLN A 164 0.48 16.77 -5.39
CA GLN A 164 0.11 15.35 -5.36
C GLN A 164 -0.34 14.85 -6.74
N ARG A 165 -1.18 15.63 -7.43
CA ARG A 165 -1.59 15.37 -8.81
C ARG A 165 -0.39 15.27 -9.75
N VAL A 166 0.62 16.13 -9.61
CA VAL A 166 1.88 16.04 -10.38
C VAL A 166 2.64 14.75 -10.06
N LEU A 167 2.74 14.34 -8.79
CA LEU A 167 3.40 13.07 -8.46
C LEU A 167 2.72 11.87 -9.11
N ILE A 168 1.39 11.85 -9.13
CA ILE A 168 0.62 10.80 -9.84
C ILE A 168 0.89 10.87 -11.34
N ALA A 169 0.91 12.07 -11.93
CA ALA A 169 1.24 12.26 -13.35
C ALA A 169 2.65 11.73 -13.69
N MET A 170 3.63 11.95 -12.80
CA MET A 170 4.99 11.44 -12.95
C MET A 170 5.03 9.91 -12.84
N ALA A 171 4.32 9.34 -11.86
CA ALA A 171 4.27 7.90 -11.65
C ALA A 171 3.67 7.16 -12.86
N ILE A 172 2.64 7.72 -13.50
CA ILE A 172 2.00 7.12 -14.67
C ILE A 172 2.63 7.52 -16.02
N ALA A 173 3.63 8.41 -16.01
CA ALA A 173 4.13 9.05 -17.23
C ALA A 173 4.58 8.06 -18.32
N ASN A 174 5.15 6.92 -17.91
CA ASN A 174 5.58 5.84 -18.81
C ASN A 174 4.70 4.58 -18.69
N GLU A 175 3.47 4.72 -18.18
CA GLU A 175 2.42 3.68 -18.21
C GLU A 175 2.88 2.36 -17.54
N PRO A 176 3.28 2.40 -16.26
CA PRO A 176 3.73 1.22 -15.54
C PRO A 176 2.62 0.19 -15.36
N GLU A 177 2.97 -1.09 -15.25
CA GLU A 177 1.99 -2.12 -14.95
C GLU A 177 1.56 -2.10 -13.48
N LEU A 178 2.38 -1.56 -12.57
CA LEU A 178 2.07 -1.41 -11.14
C LEU A 178 2.44 -0.02 -10.61
N ILE A 179 1.52 0.59 -9.86
CA ILE A 179 1.78 1.76 -9.02
C ILE A 179 1.69 1.35 -7.56
N ILE A 180 2.76 1.59 -6.81
CA ILE A 180 2.71 1.60 -5.34
C ILE A 180 2.42 3.03 -4.90
N ALA A 181 1.33 3.24 -4.18
CA ALA A 181 0.96 4.54 -3.65
C ALA A 181 1.08 4.52 -2.13
N ASP A 182 2.16 5.10 -1.58
CA ASP A 182 2.40 5.13 -0.14
C ASP A 182 1.81 6.38 0.49
N GLU A 183 0.68 6.22 1.17
CA GLU A 183 -0.09 7.30 1.80
C GLU A 183 -0.31 8.51 0.86
N PRO A 184 -0.87 8.30 -0.36
CA PRO A 184 -0.90 9.31 -1.41
C PRO A 184 -1.86 10.48 -1.13
N THR A 185 -2.55 10.47 0.01
CA THR A 185 -3.52 11.51 0.38
C THR A 185 -3.24 12.07 1.77
N THR A 186 -2.10 11.71 2.36
CA THR A 186 -1.67 12.28 3.63
C THR A 186 -1.46 13.78 3.49
N ALA A 187 -1.82 14.54 4.54
CA ALA A 187 -1.78 15.99 4.60
C ALA A 187 -2.71 16.74 3.61
N LEU A 188 -3.69 16.07 3.00
CA LEU A 188 -4.75 16.70 2.20
C LEU A 188 -6.07 16.77 3.00
N ASP A 189 -6.89 17.76 2.70
CA ASP A 189 -8.27 17.80 3.22
C ASP A 189 -9.13 16.68 2.59
N VAL A 190 -10.24 16.33 3.25
CA VAL A 190 -11.10 15.20 2.86
C VAL A 190 -11.62 15.32 1.42
N THR A 191 -11.95 16.53 0.98
CA THR A 191 -12.46 16.77 -0.38
C THR A 191 -11.36 16.57 -1.42
N THR A 192 -10.18 17.15 -1.19
CA THR A 192 -9.03 16.99 -2.09
C THR A 192 -8.56 15.53 -2.12
N GLN A 193 -8.57 14.82 -0.99
CA GLN A 193 -8.26 13.40 -0.92
C GLN A 193 -9.18 12.58 -1.84
N ALA A 194 -10.49 12.79 -1.78
CA ALA A 194 -11.44 12.08 -2.63
C ALA A 194 -11.17 12.33 -4.13
N GLN A 195 -10.89 13.58 -4.51
CA GLN A 195 -10.54 13.93 -5.88
C GLN A 195 -9.23 13.27 -6.35
N VAL A 196 -8.22 13.20 -5.49
CA VAL A 196 -6.93 12.56 -5.82
C VAL A 196 -7.09 11.05 -5.99
N LEU A 197 -7.90 10.40 -5.17
CA LEU A 197 -8.19 8.96 -5.30
C LEU A 197 -9.02 8.66 -6.54
N ASP A 198 -10.04 9.47 -6.85
CA ASP A 198 -10.81 9.33 -8.09
C ASP A 198 -9.92 9.52 -9.33
N LEU A 199 -9.02 10.49 -9.30
CA LEU A 199 -8.04 10.69 -10.35
C LEU A 199 -7.13 9.46 -10.52
N LEU A 200 -6.55 8.95 -9.42
CA LEU A 200 -5.70 7.76 -9.46
C LEU A 200 -6.49 6.54 -9.99
N GLN A 201 -7.75 6.41 -9.57
CA GLN A 201 -8.67 5.35 -9.99
C GLN A 201 -8.89 5.38 -11.51
N ARG A 202 -9.29 6.55 -12.05
CA ARG A 202 -9.52 6.73 -13.50
C ARG A 202 -8.26 6.46 -14.31
N LEU A 203 -7.11 6.93 -13.84
CA LEU A 203 -5.84 6.77 -14.53
C LEU A 203 -5.37 5.30 -14.51
N ALA A 204 -5.48 4.62 -13.37
CA ALA A 204 -5.17 3.20 -13.27
C ALA A 204 -6.04 2.36 -14.21
N ASP A 205 -7.36 2.63 -14.24
CA ASP A 205 -8.30 1.92 -15.11
C ASP A 205 -8.02 2.16 -16.60
N SER A 206 -7.69 3.40 -16.99
CA SER A 206 -7.43 3.73 -18.40
C SER A 206 -6.16 3.08 -18.96
N HIS A 207 -5.21 2.73 -18.08
CA HIS A 207 -3.94 2.12 -18.45
C HIS A 207 -3.86 0.62 -18.09
N ASP A 208 -4.92 0.05 -17.51
CA ASP A 208 -4.93 -1.33 -16.98
C ASP A 208 -3.76 -1.58 -15.99
N THR A 209 -3.45 -0.54 -15.22
CA THR A 209 -2.37 -0.50 -14.23
C THR A 209 -2.88 -1.01 -12.89
N ALA A 210 -2.18 -1.97 -12.30
CA ALA A 210 -2.46 -2.43 -10.94
C ALA A 210 -2.04 -1.37 -9.92
N VAL A 211 -2.70 -1.35 -8.75
CA VAL A 211 -2.37 -0.40 -7.68
C VAL A 211 -2.22 -1.11 -6.35
N LEU A 212 -1.05 -0.94 -5.70
CA LEU A 212 -0.86 -1.24 -4.29
C LEU A 212 -1.01 0.06 -3.49
N LEU A 213 -2.17 0.26 -2.88
CA LEU A 213 -2.44 1.42 -2.04
C LEU A 213 -2.02 1.12 -0.60
N VAL A 214 -0.95 1.76 -0.13
CA VAL A 214 -0.52 1.68 1.26
C VAL A 214 -1.13 2.83 2.04
N THR A 215 -1.91 2.54 3.07
CA THR A 215 -2.58 3.57 3.87
C THR A 215 -2.90 3.06 5.27
N HIS A 216 -3.16 3.99 6.20
CA HIS A 216 -3.75 3.66 7.49
C HIS A 216 -5.28 3.92 7.53
N ASN A 217 -5.86 4.46 6.45
CA ASN A 217 -7.28 4.83 6.40
C ASN A 217 -8.14 3.71 5.76
N MET A 218 -8.92 3.03 6.60
CA MET A 218 -9.83 1.96 6.15
C MET A 218 -10.97 2.45 5.26
N GLY A 219 -11.45 3.68 5.45
CA GLY A 219 -12.52 4.23 4.62
C GLY A 219 -12.11 4.40 3.17
N VAL A 220 -10.86 4.81 2.94
CA VAL A 220 -10.28 4.89 1.59
C VAL A 220 -10.20 3.52 0.94
N VAL A 221 -9.70 2.52 1.67
CA VAL A 221 -9.56 1.16 1.16
C VAL A 221 -10.91 0.51 0.84
N ALA A 222 -11.94 0.79 1.64
CA ALA A 222 -13.30 0.32 1.37
C ALA A 222 -13.88 0.84 0.04
N GLN A 223 -13.46 2.03 -0.39
CA GLN A 223 -13.95 2.68 -1.60
C GLN A 223 -13.11 2.39 -2.84
N PHE A 224 -11.81 2.18 -2.67
CA PHE A 224 -10.85 2.11 -3.78
C PHE A 224 -10.35 0.69 -4.09
N CYS A 225 -10.24 -0.19 -3.10
CA CYS A 225 -9.55 -1.48 -3.28
C CYS A 225 -10.51 -2.64 -3.50
N ASP A 226 -10.13 -3.56 -4.39
CA ASP A 226 -10.80 -4.84 -4.63
C ASP A 226 -10.51 -5.82 -3.49
N ARG A 227 -9.24 -5.86 -3.06
CA ARG A 227 -8.72 -6.74 -2.01
C ARG A 227 -7.92 -5.94 -0.98
N VAL A 228 -7.93 -6.41 0.26
CA VAL A 228 -7.32 -5.74 1.39
C VAL A 228 -6.44 -6.71 2.16
N MET A 229 -5.23 -6.24 2.49
CA MET A 229 -4.24 -6.94 3.28
C MET A 229 -3.94 -6.11 4.53
N VAL A 230 -4.19 -6.71 5.69
CA VAL A 230 -3.98 -6.09 7.00
C VAL A 230 -2.64 -6.56 7.54
N MET A 231 -1.73 -5.61 7.77
CA MET A 231 -0.38 -5.86 8.25
C MET A 231 -0.23 -5.46 9.71
N TYR A 232 0.31 -6.37 10.51
CA TYR A 232 0.66 -6.16 11.91
C TYR A 232 2.03 -6.74 12.23
N ALA A 233 2.86 -5.95 12.91
CA ALA A 233 4.18 -6.37 13.40
C ALA A 233 5.03 -7.15 12.37
N GLY A 234 5.10 -6.65 11.14
CA GLY A 234 5.89 -7.22 10.06
C GLY A 234 5.21 -8.32 9.23
N ARG A 235 3.94 -8.69 9.52
CA ARG A 235 3.24 -9.77 8.83
C ARG A 235 1.86 -9.38 8.35
N ILE A 236 1.39 -10.06 7.31
CA ILE A 236 -0.02 -10.04 6.91
C ILE A 236 -0.80 -10.93 7.89
N VAL A 237 -1.72 -10.31 8.64
CA VAL A 237 -2.54 -11.02 9.63
C VAL A 237 -3.93 -11.34 9.12
N GLU A 238 -4.37 -10.65 8.08
CA GLU A 238 -5.63 -10.93 7.38
C GLU A 238 -5.55 -10.42 5.95
N GLU A 239 -6.08 -11.18 5.02
CA GLU A 239 -6.22 -10.81 3.62
C GLU A 239 -7.58 -11.28 3.13
N ALA A 240 -8.34 -10.41 2.48
CA ALA A 240 -9.63 -10.78 1.90
C ALA A 240 -10.10 -9.77 0.86
N GLU A 241 -11.07 -10.17 0.05
CA GLU A 241 -11.86 -9.21 -0.73
C GLU A 241 -12.40 -8.11 0.20
N SER A 242 -12.34 -6.87 -0.27
CA SER A 242 -12.68 -5.69 0.52
C SER A 242 -14.06 -5.86 1.19
N ARG A 243 -15.08 -6.20 0.42
CA ARG A 243 -16.45 -6.42 0.94
C ARG A 243 -16.50 -7.49 2.03
N ALA A 244 -15.79 -8.60 1.86
CA ALA A 244 -15.77 -9.69 2.83
C ALA A 244 -15.08 -9.24 4.14
N LEU A 245 -13.95 -8.53 4.03
CA LEU A 245 -13.19 -8.03 5.18
C LEU A 245 -14.00 -7.03 6.01
N PHE A 246 -14.70 -6.08 5.37
CA PHE A 246 -15.55 -5.11 6.07
C PHE A 246 -16.81 -5.74 6.67
N ALA A 247 -17.27 -6.88 6.13
CA ALA A 247 -18.43 -7.58 6.64
C ALA A 247 -18.10 -8.54 7.80
N HIS A 248 -17.03 -9.33 7.67
CA HIS A 248 -16.75 -10.50 8.51
C HIS A 248 -15.26 -10.61 8.88
N GLN A 249 -14.75 -9.70 9.72
CA GLN A 249 -13.33 -9.67 10.10
C GLN A 249 -12.89 -10.97 10.79
N ALA A 250 -12.00 -11.71 10.12
CA ALA A 250 -11.47 -12.98 10.58
C ALA A 250 -10.41 -12.82 11.67
N HIS A 251 -9.65 -11.71 11.70
CA HIS A 251 -8.63 -11.45 12.71
C HIS A 251 -9.10 -10.40 13.75
N PRO A 252 -8.88 -10.61 15.06
CA PRO A 252 -9.28 -9.66 16.11
C PRO A 252 -8.65 -8.26 15.98
N TYR A 253 -7.43 -8.19 15.44
CA TYR A 253 -6.78 -6.92 15.12
C TYR A 253 -7.55 -6.12 14.06
N THR A 254 -7.97 -6.76 12.97
CA THR A 254 -8.74 -6.11 11.89
C THR A 254 -10.06 -5.57 12.41
N GLU A 255 -10.74 -6.35 13.26
CA GLU A 255 -11.93 -5.89 13.97
C GLU A 255 -11.63 -4.65 14.83
N ALA A 256 -10.54 -4.68 15.59
CA ALA A 256 -10.14 -3.57 16.45
C ALA A 256 -9.80 -2.30 15.65
N LEU A 257 -9.15 -2.45 14.49
CA LEU A 257 -8.88 -1.35 13.56
C LEU A 257 -10.17 -0.72 13.04
N LEU A 258 -11.11 -1.54 12.58
CA LEU A 258 -12.39 -1.02 12.07
C LEU A 258 -13.22 -0.35 13.17
N LYS A 259 -13.22 -0.89 14.39
CA LYS A 259 -13.88 -0.27 15.55
C LYS A 259 -13.27 1.08 15.93
N ALA A 260 -11.99 1.28 15.67
CA ALA A 260 -11.30 2.55 15.93
C ALA A 260 -11.61 3.62 14.87
N VAL A 261 -12.23 3.25 13.74
CA VAL A 261 -12.68 4.22 12.73
C VAL A 261 -13.97 4.88 13.21
N LEU A 262 -13.93 6.20 13.36
CA LEU A 262 -15.09 6.99 13.75
C LEU A 262 -16.05 7.12 12.57
N HIS A 263 -17.31 6.79 12.81
CA HIS A 263 -18.39 7.09 11.88
C HIS A 263 -19.07 8.40 12.33
N PRO A 264 -19.18 9.43 11.47
CA PRO A 264 -19.82 10.70 11.82
C PRO A 264 -21.23 10.53 12.40
N ASP A 265 -21.98 9.57 11.85
CA ASP A 265 -23.37 9.27 12.25
C ASP A 265 -23.47 8.37 13.50
N ARG A 266 -22.33 7.88 14.00
CA ARG A 266 -22.24 6.98 15.17
C ARG A 266 -21.07 7.37 16.05
N LEU A 267 -21.02 8.65 16.43
CA LEU A 267 -20.08 9.09 17.45
C LEU A 267 -20.49 8.44 18.79
N PRO A 268 -19.62 7.63 19.40
CA PRO A 268 -19.95 7.00 20.67
C PRO A 268 -20.08 8.05 21.77
N GLU A 269 -21.10 7.94 22.61
CA GLU A 269 -21.19 8.70 23.85
C GLU A 269 -20.09 8.19 24.80
N GLY A 270 -19.03 8.99 25.01
CA GLY A 270 -17.93 8.67 25.92
C GLY A 270 -16.56 8.61 25.26
N ARG A 271 -15.68 7.71 25.75
CA ARG A 271 -14.31 7.58 25.23
C ARG A 271 -14.31 6.97 23.84
N LEU A 272 -13.53 7.57 22.94
CA LEU A 272 -13.35 7.03 21.59
C LEU A 272 -12.74 5.62 21.66
N PRO A 273 -13.26 4.67 20.87
CA PRO A 273 -12.74 3.32 20.81
C PRO A 273 -11.28 3.36 20.35
N SER A 274 -10.40 2.75 21.14
CA SER A 274 -8.98 2.60 20.82
C SER A 274 -8.55 1.16 21.04
N ILE A 275 -7.52 0.74 20.31
CA ILE A 275 -6.94 -0.58 20.48
C ILE A 275 -6.01 -0.52 21.70
N PRO A 276 -6.29 -1.26 22.79
CA PRO A 276 -5.53 -1.17 24.03
C PRO A 276 -4.06 -1.61 23.83
N GLY A 277 -3.19 -1.06 24.68
CA GLY A 277 -1.75 -1.35 24.68
C GLY A 277 -1.00 -0.75 23.49
N THR A 278 0.28 -1.10 23.37
CA THR A 278 1.18 -0.65 22.29
C THR A 278 1.61 -1.83 21.42
N PRO A 279 1.86 -1.65 20.11
CA PRO A 279 2.52 -2.66 19.29
C PRO A 279 3.81 -3.18 19.93
N PRO A 280 4.14 -4.48 19.74
CA PRO A 280 5.42 -5.00 20.21
C PRO A 280 6.58 -4.34 19.43
N PRO A 281 7.72 -4.09 20.09
CA PRO A 281 8.93 -3.68 19.38
C PRO A 281 9.37 -4.76 18.38
N LEU A 282 9.64 -4.37 17.14
CA LEU A 282 9.99 -5.33 16.07
C LEU A 282 11.39 -5.95 16.21
N HIS A 283 12.21 -5.46 17.14
CA HIS A 283 13.48 -6.07 17.51
C HIS A 283 13.34 -7.11 18.65
N GLN A 284 12.17 -7.19 19.27
CA GLN A 284 11.89 -8.11 20.37
C GLN A 284 10.45 -8.61 20.28
N LEU A 285 10.22 -9.50 19.33
CA LEU A 285 8.91 -10.09 19.05
C LEU A 285 8.63 -11.26 20.00
N PRO A 286 7.36 -11.47 20.39
CA PRO A 286 6.98 -12.64 21.19
C PRO A 286 7.14 -13.94 20.39
N ALA A 287 7.22 -15.07 21.09
CA ALA A 287 7.35 -16.40 20.47
C ALA A 287 6.07 -16.83 19.70
N GLY A 288 4.90 -16.46 20.22
CA GLY A 288 3.60 -16.72 19.58
C GLY A 288 3.09 -15.56 18.73
N CYS A 289 1.77 -15.44 18.66
CA CYS A 289 1.09 -14.36 17.95
C CYS A 289 1.53 -12.98 18.47
N ALA A 290 2.04 -12.13 17.58
CA ALA A 290 2.47 -10.77 17.91
C ALA A 290 1.36 -9.90 18.54
N PHE A 291 0.09 -10.17 18.20
CA PHE A 291 -1.06 -9.43 18.72
C PHE A 291 -1.59 -9.98 20.06
N ALA A 292 -1.06 -11.10 20.58
CA ALA A 292 -1.61 -11.80 21.75
C ALA A 292 -1.77 -10.90 22.99
N ALA A 293 -0.83 -9.98 23.23
CA ALA A 293 -0.88 -9.07 24.38
C ALA A 293 -2.03 -8.05 24.32
N ARG A 294 -2.55 -7.77 23.12
CA ARG A 294 -3.63 -6.79 22.85
C ARG A 294 -4.93 -7.47 22.43
N CYS A 295 -4.91 -8.79 22.24
CA CYS A 295 -6.03 -9.56 21.73
C CYS A 295 -7.06 -9.86 22.84
N PRO A 296 -8.32 -9.45 22.70
CA PRO A 296 -9.37 -9.78 23.67
C PRO A 296 -9.74 -11.28 23.65
N GLN A 297 -9.37 -12.00 22.60
CA GLN A 297 -9.63 -13.43 22.41
C GLN A 297 -8.35 -14.27 22.53
N ARG A 298 -7.35 -13.79 23.28
CA ARG A 298 -6.12 -14.54 23.53
C ARG A 298 -6.45 -15.88 24.20
N GLY A 299 -6.01 -16.97 23.59
CA GLY A 299 -6.07 -18.32 24.16
C GLY A 299 -4.68 -18.93 24.36
N GLU A 300 -4.65 -20.17 24.86
CA GLU A 300 -3.44 -20.94 25.15
C GLU A 300 -2.45 -21.03 23.98
N PRO A 301 -2.84 -21.32 22.72
CA PRO A 301 -1.86 -21.44 21.62
C PRO A 301 -1.26 -20.08 21.21
N CYS A 302 -1.89 -18.96 21.57
CA CYS A 302 -1.48 -17.63 21.08
C CYS A 302 -0.13 -17.17 21.63
N THR A 303 0.30 -17.65 22.80
CA THR A 303 1.58 -17.24 23.41
C THR A 303 2.75 -18.14 22.98
N ALA A 304 2.47 -19.38 22.59
CA ALA A 304 3.47 -20.38 22.25
C ALA A 304 3.68 -20.56 20.73
N LEU A 305 2.62 -20.38 19.92
CA LEU A 305 2.64 -20.65 18.49
C LEU A 305 2.24 -19.41 17.69
N ASP A 306 3.08 -19.05 16.73
CA ASP A 306 2.80 -17.95 15.80
C ASP A 306 1.85 -18.47 14.69
N PRO A 307 0.61 -17.94 14.59
CA PRO A 307 -0.37 -18.43 13.63
C PRO A 307 0.09 -18.17 12.19
N GLN A 308 -0.15 -19.15 11.31
CA GLN A 308 0.08 -19.01 9.88
C GLN A 308 -1.16 -18.43 9.21
N LEU A 309 -0.95 -17.67 8.12
CA LEU A 309 -2.05 -17.20 7.27
C LEU A 309 -2.66 -18.42 6.56
N ILE A 310 -3.89 -18.77 6.91
CA ILE A 310 -4.63 -19.87 6.29
C ILE A 310 -5.80 -19.33 5.48
N GLU A 311 -6.07 -19.95 4.34
CA GLU A 311 -7.31 -19.70 3.60
C GLU A 311 -8.53 -20.19 4.39
N LEU A 312 -9.63 -19.45 4.26
CA LEU A 312 -10.88 -19.68 4.98
C LEU A 312 -12.06 -19.87 4.01
N SER A 313 -11.77 -20.25 2.77
CA SER A 313 -12.74 -20.48 1.69
C SER A 313 -13.73 -21.59 2.05
N ASP A 314 -13.33 -22.56 2.85
CA ASP A 314 -14.16 -23.68 3.31
C ASP A 314 -15.21 -23.29 4.34
N VAL A 315 -15.00 -22.20 5.08
CA VAL A 315 -16.03 -21.53 5.90
C VAL A 315 -16.70 -20.36 5.16
N GLY A 316 -16.48 -20.32 3.83
CA GLY A 316 -17.04 -19.38 2.87
C GLY A 316 -16.54 -17.95 2.99
N TYR A 317 -15.35 -17.72 3.56
CA TYR A 317 -14.69 -16.43 3.57
C TYR A 317 -13.79 -16.28 2.34
N SER A 318 -13.97 -15.21 1.56
CA SER A 318 -13.11 -14.93 0.39
C SER A 318 -11.80 -14.28 0.86
N GLY A 319 -10.92 -15.09 1.44
CA GLY A 319 -9.65 -14.66 2.02
C GLY A 319 -9.09 -15.62 3.08
N GLY A 320 -8.17 -15.11 3.90
CA GLY A 320 -7.49 -15.84 4.95
C GLY A 320 -7.07 -14.96 6.13
N ALA A 321 -6.74 -15.59 7.25
CA ALA A 321 -6.25 -14.88 8.44
C ALA A 321 -5.22 -15.70 9.23
N ALA A 322 -4.20 -15.02 9.74
CA ALA A 322 -3.19 -15.56 10.64
C ALA A 322 -3.71 -15.52 12.09
N CYS A 323 -4.73 -16.32 12.40
CA CYS A 323 -5.28 -16.44 13.75
C CYS A 323 -5.72 -17.88 14.05
N HIS A 324 -5.36 -18.39 15.22
CA HIS A 324 -5.77 -19.72 15.72
C HIS A 324 -7.29 -19.89 15.82
N PHE A 325 -8.04 -18.78 15.93
CA PHE A 325 -9.50 -18.77 16.07
C PHE A 325 -10.23 -18.19 14.84
N SER A 326 -9.52 -17.97 13.73
CA SER A 326 -10.06 -17.33 12.52
C SER A 326 -11.32 -18.04 11.98
N ARG A 327 -11.28 -19.37 11.85
CA ARG A 327 -12.42 -20.19 11.39
C ARG A 327 -13.66 -19.99 12.25
N GLN A 328 -13.53 -20.15 13.56
CA GLN A 328 -14.64 -19.98 14.51
C GLN A 328 -15.22 -18.56 14.42
N ARG A 329 -14.35 -17.55 14.36
CA ARG A 329 -14.78 -16.14 14.24
C ARG A 329 -15.61 -15.87 12.98
N VAL A 330 -15.20 -16.42 11.84
CA VAL A 330 -15.97 -16.26 10.59
C VAL A 330 -17.35 -16.90 10.73
N VAL A 331 -17.41 -18.12 11.30
CA VAL A 331 -18.67 -18.84 11.51
C VAL A 331 -19.61 -18.05 12.44
N ASP A 332 -19.12 -17.64 13.61
CA ASP A 332 -19.92 -16.90 14.61
C ASP A 332 -20.51 -15.62 14.01
N ARG A 333 -19.67 -14.80 13.36
CA ARG A 333 -20.10 -13.53 12.74
C ARG A 333 -21.15 -13.70 11.65
N ARG A 334 -21.11 -14.82 10.93
CA ARG A 334 -22.12 -15.13 9.91
C ARG A 334 -23.45 -15.50 10.54
N THR A 335 -23.44 -16.24 11.64
CA THR A 335 -24.67 -16.55 12.38
C THR A 335 -25.29 -15.31 13.04
N GLU A 336 -24.48 -14.41 13.59
CA GLU A 336 -24.95 -13.15 14.17
C GLU A 336 -25.63 -12.25 13.12
N ARG A 337 -25.04 -12.14 11.91
CA ARG A 337 -25.65 -11.36 10.82
C ARG A 337 -26.88 -12.02 10.20
N GLY A 338 -26.93 -13.35 10.13
CA GLY A 338 -28.12 -14.08 9.68
C GLY A 338 -29.34 -13.88 10.59
N ASN A 339 -29.12 -13.46 11.85
CA ASN A 339 -30.13 -13.13 12.84
C ASN A 339 -30.40 -11.61 12.98
N THR A 340 -29.83 -10.78 12.12
CA THR A 340 -30.13 -9.33 12.09
C THR A 340 -31.27 -9.10 11.08
N PRO A 341 -32.43 -8.55 11.49
CA PRO A 341 -33.62 -8.43 10.64
C PRO A 341 -33.43 -7.53 9.42
#